data_AF-A0A534PWQ2-F1
#
_entry.id   AF-A0A534PWQ2-F1
#
_cell.length_a   1.000
_cell.length_b   1.000
_cell.length_c   1.000
_cell.angle_alpha   90.00
_cell.angle_beta   90.00
_cell.angle_gamma   90.00
#
_symmetry.space_group_name_H-M   'P 1'
#
loop_
_entity.id
_entity.type
_entity.pdbx_description
1 polymer ?
#
loop_
_entity_poly.entity_id
_entity_poly.type
_entity_poly.pdbx_seq_one_letter_code
_entity_poly.pdbx_strand_id
1 'polypeptide(L)'
;MTERSSITREDIDAIAHGTRAETWTPLEADLLAATDQLLDHHRVDDDTWARLAEQLDERQLVEVVFVVGTHTCLAMAFNSFGLQLDPELEGLETIPFPSAED
;
A
#
# COMPACT_ATOMS: atom_id res chain seq x y z
N MET A 1 -4.35 -22.99 -11.53
CA MET A 1 -3.42 -21.96 -12.01
C MET A 1 -3.08 -21.05 -10.83
N THR A 2 -2.29 -21.57 -9.89
CA THR A 2 -1.87 -20.85 -8.68
C THR A 2 -0.50 -20.25 -8.97
N GLU A 3 -0.48 -19.15 -9.73
CA GLU A 3 0.68 -18.27 -9.72
C GLU A 3 0.70 -17.63 -8.34
N ARG A 4 1.55 -18.15 -7.47
CA ARG A 4 1.91 -17.42 -6.27
C ARG A 4 2.57 -16.14 -6.78
N SER A 5 1.93 -14.99 -6.59
CA SER A 5 2.57 -13.69 -6.68
C SER A 5 3.76 -13.70 -5.71
N SER A 6 4.90 -14.13 -6.20
CA SER A 6 6.12 -14.22 -5.42
C SER A 6 6.67 -12.81 -5.34
N ILE A 7 6.14 -12.04 -4.37
CA ILE A 7 6.80 -10.83 -3.88
C ILE A 7 8.25 -11.21 -3.63
N THR A 8 9.15 -10.61 -4.39
CA THR A 8 10.58 -10.83 -4.28
C THR A 8 11.14 -9.99 -3.14
N ARG A 9 12.35 -10.31 -2.68
CA ARG A 9 13.02 -9.47 -1.67
C ARG A 9 13.31 -8.07 -2.22
N GLU A 10 13.52 -7.94 -3.53
CA GLU A 10 13.70 -6.66 -4.22
C GLU A 10 12.40 -5.83 -4.18
N ASP A 11 11.23 -6.45 -4.32
CA ASP A 11 9.94 -5.76 -4.19
C ASP A 11 9.71 -5.27 -2.75
N ILE A 12 10.13 -6.04 -1.75
CA ILE A 12 10.04 -5.64 -0.33
C ILE A 12 10.94 -4.44 -0.05
N ASP A 13 12.18 -4.45 -0.54
CA ASP A 13 13.11 -3.33 -0.38
C ASP A 13 12.63 -2.10 -1.17
N ALA A 14 11.98 -2.29 -2.32
CA ALA A 14 11.40 -1.22 -3.13
C ALA A 14 10.25 -0.49 -2.42
N ILE A 15 9.45 -1.19 -1.60
CA ILE A 15 8.38 -0.57 -0.79
C ILE A 15 8.96 0.50 0.15
N ALA A 16 10.14 0.25 0.73
CA ALA A 16 10.79 1.23 1.61
C ALA A 16 11.21 2.53 0.87
N HIS A 17 11.34 2.47 -0.46
CA HIS A 17 11.69 3.60 -1.33
C HIS A 17 10.45 4.22 -2.03
N GLY A 18 9.25 3.70 -1.76
CA GLY A 18 7.97 4.19 -2.28
C GLY A 18 7.84 4.09 -3.81
N THR A 19 7.09 5.02 -4.40
CA THR A 19 6.85 5.14 -5.85
C THR A 19 8.12 5.40 -6.69
N ARG A 20 9.26 5.65 -6.04
CA ARG A 20 10.51 6.06 -6.70
C ARG A 20 11.43 4.89 -7.09
N ALA A 21 11.08 3.66 -6.73
CA ALA A 21 11.82 2.48 -7.19
C ALA A 21 11.53 2.19 -8.67
N GLU A 22 12.57 2.01 -9.48
CA GLU A 22 12.47 1.67 -10.91
C GLU A 22 11.86 0.28 -11.17
N THR A 23 11.63 -0.50 -10.12
CA THR A 23 11.12 -1.87 -10.16
C THR A 23 9.64 -1.96 -10.52
N TRP A 24 8.86 -0.92 -10.21
CA TRP A 24 7.40 -0.98 -10.36
C TRP A 24 6.96 -0.86 -11.82
N THR A 25 5.99 -1.67 -12.22
CA THR A 25 5.22 -1.41 -13.44
C THR A 25 4.45 -0.09 -13.31
N PRO A 26 4.06 0.55 -14.44
CA PRO A 26 3.29 1.80 -14.38
C PRO A 26 2.01 1.69 -13.53
N LEU A 27 1.30 0.56 -13.61
CA LEU A 27 0.11 0.32 -12.79
C LEU A 27 0.44 0.24 -11.29
N GLU A 28 1.50 -0.48 -10.91
CA GLU A 28 1.92 -0.60 -9.52
C GLU A 28 2.35 0.75 -8.94
N ALA A 29 3.08 1.56 -9.72
CA ALA A 29 3.46 2.91 -9.32
C ALA A 29 2.22 3.80 -9.09
N ASP A 30 1.21 3.73 -9.97
CA ASP A 30 -0.04 4.48 -9.80
C ASP A 30 -0.89 3.97 -8.62
N LEU A 31 -0.88 2.66 -8.33
CA LEU A 31 -1.53 2.09 -7.15
C LEU A 31 -0.86 2.53 -5.84
N LEU A 32 0.47 2.59 -5.82
CA LEU A 32 1.23 3.12 -4.68
C LEU A 32 0.92 4.61 -4.48
N ALA A 33 0.95 5.41 -5.56
CA ALA A 33 0.61 6.83 -5.49
C ALA A 33 -0.81 7.06 -4.98
N ALA A 34 -1.80 6.29 -5.45
CA ALA A 34 -3.17 6.38 -4.95
C ALA A 34 -3.27 5.97 -3.47
N THR A 35 -2.50 4.97 -3.03
CA THR A 35 -2.43 4.56 -1.63
C THR A 35 -1.90 5.69 -0.75
N ASP A 36 -0.78 6.32 -1.15
CA ASP A 36 -0.19 7.45 -0.43
C ASP A 36 -1.19 8.61 -0.31
N GLN A 37 -1.82 9.01 -1.43
CA GLN A 37 -2.85 10.07 -1.46
C GLN A 37 -4.06 9.76 -0.55
N LEU A 38 -4.51 8.51 -0.50
CA LEU A 38 -5.61 8.07 0.36
C LEU A 38 -5.23 8.08 1.85
N LEU A 39 -3.98 7.77 2.18
CA LEU A 39 -3.46 7.81 3.55
C LEU A 39 -3.25 9.27 4.01
N ASP A 40 -2.70 10.12 3.15
CA ASP A 40 -2.32 11.50 3.48
C ASP A 40 -3.53 12.45 3.55
N HIS A 41 -4.42 12.39 2.56
CA HIS A 41 -5.52 13.35 2.42
C HIS A 41 -6.86 12.73 2.03
N HIS A 42 -6.99 11.40 2.14
CA HIS A 42 -8.26 10.67 2.00
C HIS A 42 -8.97 10.87 0.65
N ARG A 43 -8.20 11.15 -0.40
CA ARG A 43 -8.72 11.37 -1.75
C ARG A 43 -7.66 10.99 -2.76
N VAL A 44 -8.05 10.35 -3.86
CA VAL A 44 -7.19 10.19 -5.03
C VAL A 44 -7.34 11.42 -5.92
N ASP A 45 -6.23 11.99 -6.37
CA ASP A 45 -6.21 13.14 -7.27
C ASP A 45 -6.67 12.76 -8.68
N ASP A 46 -7.23 13.72 -9.40
CA ASP A 46 -7.83 13.48 -10.71
C ASP A 46 -6.82 12.92 -11.74
N ASP A 47 -5.56 13.38 -11.70
CA ASP A 47 -4.49 12.89 -12.58
C ASP A 47 -4.15 11.41 -12.30
N THR A 48 -4.06 11.02 -11.03
CA THR A 48 -3.79 9.62 -10.63
C THR A 48 -5.00 8.73 -10.95
N TRP A 49 -6.21 9.23 -10.68
CA TRP A 49 -7.44 8.53 -11.03
C TRP A 49 -7.55 8.27 -12.54
N ALA A 50 -7.21 9.27 -13.37
CA ALA A 50 -7.23 9.14 -14.82
C ALA A 50 -6.28 8.03 -15.32
N ARG A 51 -5.03 8.02 -14.83
CA ARG A 51 -4.05 6.98 -15.22
C ARG A 51 -4.47 5.57 -14.78
N LEU A 52 -5.04 5.43 -13.59
CA LEU A 52 -5.59 4.16 -13.14
C LEU A 52 -6.77 3.71 -14.02
N ALA A 53 -7.64 4.63 -14.42
CA ALA A 53 -8.79 4.32 -15.28
C ALA A 53 -8.42 3.92 -16.73
N GLU A 54 -7.18 4.15 -17.15
CA GLU A 54 -6.66 3.62 -18.42
C GLU A 54 -6.41 2.11 -18.36
N GLN A 55 -6.20 1.55 -17.17
CA GLN A 55 -5.77 0.16 -16.96
C GLN A 55 -6.75 -0.67 -16.13
N LEU A 56 -7.59 -0.03 -15.32
CA LEU A 56 -8.56 -0.67 -14.43
C LEU A 56 -10.00 -0.36 -14.83
N ASP A 57 -10.89 -1.31 -14.61
CA ASP A 57 -12.33 -1.07 -14.73
C ASP A 57 -12.90 -0.32 -13.52
N GLU A 58 -14.14 0.18 -13.66
CA GLU A 58 -14.82 0.96 -12.61
C GLU A 58 -14.93 0.21 -11.28
N ARG A 59 -15.15 -1.11 -11.31
CA ARG A 59 -15.27 -1.94 -10.11
C ARG A 59 -13.92 -2.05 -9.42
N GLN A 60 -12.83 -2.24 -10.18
CA GLN A 60 -11.47 -2.30 -9.67
C GLN A 60 -11.03 -0.95 -9.07
N LEU A 61 -11.35 0.18 -9.71
CA LEU A 61 -11.06 1.51 -9.17
C LEU A 61 -11.72 1.73 -7.81
N VAL A 62 -12.98 1.32 -7.68
CA VAL A 62 -13.70 1.35 -6.39
C VAL A 62 -13.03 0.43 -5.37
N GLU A 63 -12.63 -0.77 -5.77
CA GLU A 63 -11.93 -1.73 -4.89
C GLU A 63 -10.63 -1.15 -4.32
N VAL A 64 -9.83 -0.41 -5.10
CA VAL A 64 -8.59 0.23 -4.63
C VAL A 64 -8.86 1.11 -3.39
N VAL A 65 -9.85 1.99 -3.47
CA VAL A 65 -10.20 2.89 -2.37
C VAL A 65 -10.67 2.11 -1.13
N PHE A 66 -11.50 1.07 -1.32
CA PHE A 66 -12.01 0.27 -0.22
C PHE A 66 -10.94 -0.56 0.47
N VAL A 67 -10.00 -1.14 -0.29
CA VAL A 67 -8.91 -1.94 0.27
C VAL A 67 -8.04 -1.05 1.16
N VAL A 68 -7.61 0.11 0.67
CA VAL A 68 -6.80 1.05 1.46
C VAL A 68 -7.57 1.49 2.71
N GLY A 69 -8.79 2.02 2.53
CA GLY A 69 -9.59 2.54 3.64
C GLY A 69 -9.90 1.49 4.72
N THR A 70 -10.15 0.24 4.34
CA THR A 70 -10.41 -0.85 5.30
C THR A 70 -9.18 -1.14 6.15
N HIS A 71 -7.99 -1.20 5.54
CA HIS A 71 -6.75 -1.45 6.27
C HIS A 71 -6.37 -0.27 7.16
N THR A 72 -6.56 0.96 6.69
CA THR A 72 -6.37 2.16 7.52
C THR A 72 -7.30 2.16 8.73
N CYS A 73 -8.59 1.82 8.54
CA CYS A 73 -9.56 1.69 9.64
C CYS A 73 -9.14 0.63 10.65
N LEU A 74 -8.68 -0.53 10.17
CA LEU A 74 -8.21 -1.61 11.02
C LEU A 74 -6.96 -1.22 11.82
N ALA A 75 -6.00 -0.57 11.18
CA ALA A 75 -4.79 -0.06 11.83
C ALA A 75 -5.15 0.94 12.93
N MET A 76 -6.07 1.88 12.66
CA MET A 76 -6.56 2.82 13.68
C MET A 76 -7.21 2.10 14.86
N ALA A 77 -8.05 1.08 14.60
CA ALA A 77 -8.69 0.30 15.66
C ALA A 77 -7.66 -0.45 16.51
N PHE A 78 -6.72 -1.15 15.88
CA PHE A 78 -5.67 -1.91 16.57
C PHE A 78 -4.78 -1.02 17.43
N ASN A 79 -4.34 0.12 16.90
CA ASN A 79 -3.56 1.10 17.63
C ASN A 79 -4.35 1.67 18.82
N SER A 80 -5.65 1.95 18.63
CA SER A 80 -6.52 2.49 19.69
C SER A 80 -6.79 1.48 20.80
N PHE A 81 -6.83 0.19 20.47
CA PHE A 81 -7.02 -0.88 21.45
C PHE A 81 -5.71 -1.29 22.15
N GLY A 82 -4.55 -0.81 21.67
CA GLY A 82 -3.24 -1.18 22.21
C GLY A 82 -2.92 -2.66 22.01
N LEU A 83 -3.45 -3.28 20.95
CA LEU A 83 -3.20 -4.69 20.67
C LEU A 83 -1.70 -4.93 20.51
N GLN A 84 -1.20 -5.93 21.23
CA GLN A 84 0.18 -6.40 21.09
C GLN A 84 0.24 -7.41 19.94
N LEU A 85 1.40 -7.51 19.31
CA LEU A 85 1.66 -8.59 18.36
C LEU A 85 1.53 -9.94 19.08
N ASP A 86 1.05 -10.94 18.36
CA ASP A 86 1.07 -12.31 18.89
C ASP A 86 2.52 -12.73 19.16
N PRO A 87 2.80 -13.48 20.24
CA PRO A 87 4.16 -13.92 20.58
C PRO A 87 4.87 -14.69 19.45
N GLU A 88 4.09 -15.30 18.57
CA GLU A 88 4.57 -16.04 17.40
C GLU A 88 5.13 -15.11 16.29
N LEU A 89 4.82 -13.81 16.36
CA LEU A 89 5.25 -12.77 15.42
C LEU A 89 6.38 -11.88 15.98
N GLU A 90 6.69 -11.94 17.28
CA GLU A 90 7.70 -11.09 17.94
C GLU A 90 9.15 -11.28 17.41
N GLY A 91 9.41 -12.36 16.66
CA GLY A 91 10.73 -12.66 16.09
C GLY A 91 10.88 -12.36 14.60
N LEU A 92 9.85 -11.81 13.94
CA LEU A 92 9.95 -11.43 12.54
C LEU A 92 10.76 -10.14 12.41
N GLU A 93 11.65 -10.10 11.42
CA GLU A 93 12.41 -8.90 11.08
C GLU A 93 11.43 -7.80 10.67
N THR A 94 11.19 -6.84 11.57
CA THR A 94 10.34 -5.68 11.30
C THR A 94 11.10 -4.77 10.35
N ILE A 95 10.52 -4.47 9.19
CA ILE A 95 11.01 -3.40 8.34
C ILE A 95 10.83 -2.10 9.13
N PRO A 96 11.91 -1.37 9.46
CA PRO A 96 11.77 -0.11 10.17
C PRO A 96 10.93 0.84 9.32
N PHE A 97 9.95 1.51 9.95
CA PHE A 97 9.22 2.56 9.25
C PHE A 97 10.23 3.57 8.70
N PRO A 98 10.09 3.99 7.42
CA PRO A 98 10.93 5.06 6.90
C PRO A 98 10.78 6.26 7.83
N SER A 99 11.91 6.84 8.22
CA SER A 99 11.87 8.08 8.98
C SER A 99 11.15 9.11 8.10
N ALA A 100 10.13 9.78 8.64
CA ALA A 100 9.53 10.91 7.95
C ALA A 100 10.66 11.92 7.71
N GLU A 101 11.12 12.03 6.47
CA GLU A 101 12.03 13.11 6.10
C GLU A 101 11.22 14.41 6.19
N ASP A 102 11.66 15.34 7.04
CA ASP A 102 11.09 16.68 7.25
C ASP A 102 11.01 17.52 5.97
#